data_AF-A0A358A1D3-F1
#
_entry.id   AF-A0A358A1D3-F1
#
_cell.length_a   1.000
_cell.length_b   1.000
_cell.length_c   1.000
_cell.angle_alpha   90.00
_cell.angle_beta   90.00
_cell.angle_gamma   90.00
#
_symmetry.space_group_name_H-M   'P 1'
#
loop_
_entity.id
_entity.type
_entity.pdbx_description
1 polymer ?
#
loop_
_entity_poly.entity_id
_entity_poly.type
_entity_poly.pdbx_seq_one_letter_code
_entity_poly.pdbx_strand_id
1 'polypeptide(L)'
;MSETPPTRRTPGVRRRGLAALAIAALALSLTACGTNGRTMDEPKPGATAPARKNTGSTVPANTNAAVDSTSSPQIRSTAFTLTTSAWKTGQSIPKPFTCDGVNTSPPFTISGVPAGTTELVFVVSNQNDLNQTLWLLAGIGPATVSIPQGGV
;
A
#
# COMPACT_ATOMS: atom_id res chain seq x y z
N MET A 1 -24.21 -31.39 -82.45
CA MET A 1 -23.50 -30.13 -82.11
C MET A 1 -23.19 -30.21 -80.63
N SER A 2 -22.11 -30.89 -80.25
CA SER A 2 -20.71 -30.41 -80.19
C SER A 2 -20.44 -29.61 -78.91
N GLU A 3 -19.70 -30.27 -78.01
CA GLU A 3 -18.75 -29.79 -76.97
C GLU A 3 -18.89 -28.42 -76.30
N THR A 4 -18.80 -28.43 -74.95
CA THR A 4 -17.71 -27.72 -74.22
C THR A 4 -17.54 -28.27 -72.79
N PRO A 5 -16.34 -28.75 -72.36
CA PRO A 5 -15.86 -28.67 -70.97
C PRO A 5 -14.89 -27.47 -70.84
N PRO A 6 -14.25 -27.12 -69.70
CA PRO A 6 -14.46 -27.41 -68.27
C PRO A 6 -14.48 -26.11 -67.41
N THR A 7 -14.63 -26.20 -66.07
CA THR A 7 -13.69 -25.49 -65.17
C THR A 7 -13.72 -26.03 -63.74
N ARG A 8 -12.62 -26.65 -63.33
CA ARG A 8 -12.31 -27.02 -61.95
C ARG A 8 -11.77 -25.80 -61.23
N ARG A 9 -12.45 -25.28 -60.20
CA ARG A 9 -11.88 -24.27 -59.31
C ARG A 9 -11.24 -24.93 -58.09
N THR A 10 -9.93 -24.75 -57.96
CA THR A 10 -9.11 -25.12 -56.79
C THR A 10 -9.42 -24.20 -55.60
N PRO A 11 -9.49 -24.73 -54.35
CA PRO A 11 -9.60 -23.88 -53.17
C PRO A 11 -8.24 -23.25 -52.84
N GLY A 12 -8.10 -21.97 -53.19
CA GLY A 12 -6.93 -21.16 -52.87
C GLY A 12 -6.83 -20.83 -51.38
N VAL A 13 -5.85 -21.43 -50.70
CA VAL A 13 -4.75 -20.85 -49.89
C VAL A 13 -5.07 -19.81 -48.78
N ARG A 14 -6.23 -19.14 -48.75
CA ARG A 14 -6.52 -18.02 -47.83
C ARG A 14 -6.81 -18.42 -46.38
N ARG A 15 -7.14 -19.68 -46.10
CA ARG A 15 -7.42 -20.16 -44.72
C ARG A 15 -6.15 -20.42 -43.90
N ARG A 16 -4.99 -20.63 -44.54
CA ARG A 16 -3.74 -20.97 -43.83
C ARG A 16 -3.07 -19.76 -43.18
N GLY A 17 -3.24 -18.55 -43.75
CA GLY A 17 -2.65 -17.33 -43.20
C GLY A 17 -3.28 -16.87 -41.89
N LEU A 18 -4.62 -16.98 -41.77
CA LEU A 18 -5.34 -16.56 -40.56
C LEU A 18 -5.08 -17.48 -39.36
N ALA A 19 -4.95 -18.79 -39.57
CA ALA A 19 -4.64 -19.74 -38.52
C ALA A 19 -3.22 -19.54 -37.95
N ALA A 20 -2.24 -19.21 -38.79
CA ALA A 20 -0.86 -18.98 -38.35
C ALA A 20 -0.72 -17.71 -37.49
N LEU A 21 -1.45 -16.64 -37.81
CA LEU A 21 -1.47 -15.40 -37.01
C LEU A 21 -2.14 -15.58 -35.64
N ALA A 22 -3.21 -16.38 -35.57
CA ALA A 22 -3.89 -16.66 -34.31
C ALA A 22 -3.03 -17.51 -33.35
N ILE A 23 -2.27 -18.49 -33.88
CA ILE A 23 -1.35 -19.31 -33.07
C ILE A 23 -0.17 -18.48 -32.56
N ALA A 24 0.38 -17.59 -33.40
CA ALA A 24 1.48 -16.71 -32.99
C ALA A 24 1.04 -15.72 -31.87
N ALA A 25 -0.17 -15.17 -31.95
CA ALA A 25 -0.69 -14.28 -30.91
C ALA A 25 -0.97 -14.99 -29.56
N LEU A 26 -1.39 -16.26 -29.60
CA LEU A 26 -1.68 -17.05 -28.40
C LEU A 26 -0.40 -17.53 -27.68
N ALA A 27 0.73 -17.62 -28.39
CA ALA A 27 2.01 -18.03 -27.82
C ALA A 27 2.74 -16.91 -27.06
N LEU A 28 2.39 -15.63 -27.29
CA LEU A 28 3.01 -14.49 -26.61
C LEU A 28 2.41 -14.15 -25.23
N SER A 29 1.37 -14.85 -24.78
CA SER A 29 0.64 -14.51 -23.53
C SER A 29 0.97 -15.38 -22.31
N LEU A 30 1.96 -16.29 -22.36
CA LEU A 30 2.28 -17.17 -21.21
C LEU A 30 3.55 -16.83 -20.41
N THR A 31 4.27 -15.75 -20.71
CA THR A 31 5.54 -15.43 -20.00
C THR A 31 5.50 -14.21 -19.07
N ALA A 32 4.32 -13.71 -18.71
CA ALA A 32 4.18 -12.56 -17.82
C ALA A 32 3.67 -12.90 -16.40
N CYS A 33 3.91 -14.13 -15.91
CA CYS A 33 3.75 -14.44 -14.49
C CYS A 33 5.13 -14.55 -13.84
N GLY A 34 5.65 -13.43 -13.35
CA GLY A 34 6.89 -13.39 -12.57
C GLY A 34 6.61 -13.78 -11.12
N THR A 35 7.15 -14.91 -10.66
CA THR A 35 6.97 -15.45 -9.29
C THR A 35 7.90 -14.82 -8.25
N ASN A 36 8.67 -13.79 -8.58
CA ASN A 36 9.87 -13.45 -7.81
C ASN A 36 9.77 -12.14 -7.02
N GLY A 37 8.56 -11.71 -6.65
CA GLY A 37 8.34 -10.50 -5.83
C GLY A 37 8.78 -10.57 -4.36
N ARG A 38 9.58 -11.58 -3.97
CA ARG A 38 10.05 -11.77 -2.58
C ARG A 38 11.58 -11.77 -2.41
N THR A 39 12.33 -11.63 -3.48
CA THR A 39 13.80 -11.61 -3.45
C THR A 39 14.28 -10.40 -4.23
N MET A 40 14.95 -9.48 -3.53
CA MET A 40 15.60 -8.33 -4.15
C MET A 40 16.82 -8.80 -4.96
N ASP A 41 17.09 -8.13 -6.08
CA ASP A 41 18.34 -8.30 -6.83
C ASP A 41 19.55 -8.06 -5.93
N GLU A 42 20.62 -8.81 -6.19
CA GLU A 42 21.86 -8.68 -5.43
C GLU A 42 22.52 -7.31 -5.70
N PRO A 43 23.13 -6.66 -4.69
CA PRO A 43 23.80 -5.38 -4.88
C PRO A 43 24.93 -5.50 -5.90
N LYS A 44 25.06 -4.50 -6.78
CA LYS A 44 26.19 -4.43 -7.73
C LYS A 44 27.55 -4.41 -7.00
N PRO A 45 28.61 -4.98 -7.59
CA PRO A 45 29.97 -4.90 -7.06
C PRO A 45 30.37 -3.44 -6.82
N GLY A 46 30.77 -3.11 -5.58
CA GLY A 46 31.10 -1.74 -5.16
C GLY A 46 30.00 -1.00 -4.41
N ALA A 47 28.80 -1.58 -4.27
CA ALA A 47 27.78 -1.07 -3.36
C ALA A 47 28.24 -1.25 -1.90
N THR A 48 28.77 -0.17 -1.30
CA THR A 48 29.13 -0.16 0.12
C THR A 48 27.95 0.42 0.90
N ALA A 49 27.12 -0.44 1.49
CA ALA A 49 26.13 0.02 2.45
C ALA A 49 26.85 0.68 3.64
N PRO A 50 26.37 1.81 4.18
CA PRO A 50 26.93 2.36 5.42
C PRO A 50 26.83 1.31 6.52
N ALA A 51 27.90 1.18 7.32
CA ALA A 51 27.96 0.21 8.40
C ALA A 51 26.78 0.41 9.35
N ARG A 52 25.83 -0.53 9.34
CA ARG A 52 24.83 -0.65 10.41
C ARG A 52 25.61 -0.95 11.67
N LYS A 53 25.73 0.02 12.59
CA LYS A 53 26.19 -0.24 13.96
C LYS A 53 25.14 -1.11 14.63
N ASN A 54 25.20 -2.41 14.37
CA ASN A 54 24.54 -3.40 15.20
C ASN A 54 25.27 -3.35 16.54
N THR A 55 24.83 -2.49 17.45
CA THR A 55 24.97 -2.73 18.90
C THR A 55 24.04 -3.89 19.25
N GLY A 56 24.35 -5.07 18.70
CA GLY A 56 23.75 -6.32 19.13
C GLY A 56 24.22 -6.55 20.56
N SER A 57 23.29 -6.39 21.49
CA SER A 57 23.48 -6.73 22.90
C SER A 57 23.80 -8.22 23.00
N THR A 58 25.08 -8.57 23.08
CA THR A 58 25.51 -9.89 23.55
C THR A 58 25.24 -9.95 25.05
N VAL A 59 24.03 -10.35 25.43
CA VAL A 59 23.75 -10.80 26.80
C VAL A 59 24.24 -12.24 26.89
N PRO A 60 25.20 -12.58 27.77
CA PRO A 60 25.52 -13.97 28.04
C PRO A 60 24.28 -14.64 28.65
N ALA A 61 23.91 -15.80 28.12
CA ALA A 61 22.91 -16.65 28.75
C ALA A 61 23.42 -17.05 30.15
N ASN A 62 22.92 -16.39 31.20
CA ASN A 62 23.01 -16.92 32.56
C ASN A 62 21.67 -17.59 32.90
N THR A 63 21.79 -18.76 33.49
CA THR A 63 20.69 -19.63 33.87
C THR A 63 20.47 -19.47 35.38
N ASN A 64 19.22 -19.27 35.77
CA ASN A 64 18.64 -19.27 37.13
C ASN A 64 18.69 -17.95 37.92
N ALA A 65 17.55 -17.27 37.98
CA ALA A 65 16.87 -16.88 39.23
C ALA A 65 15.53 -16.22 38.89
N ALA A 66 14.50 -16.51 39.68
CA ALA A 66 13.13 -16.06 39.51
C ALA A 66 13.02 -14.57 39.12
N VAL A 67 12.46 -14.32 37.94
CA VAL A 67 12.00 -12.99 37.54
C VAL A 67 10.74 -12.68 38.34
N ASP A 68 10.98 -12.03 39.48
CA ASP A 68 10.01 -11.17 40.12
C ASP A 68 9.45 -10.25 39.04
N SER A 69 8.14 -10.33 38.82
CA SER A 69 7.43 -9.54 37.81
C SER A 69 7.30 -8.10 38.29
N THR A 70 8.43 -7.44 38.49
CA THR A 70 8.48 -5.99 38.57
C THR A 70 8.23 -5.49 37.15
N SER A 71 6.96 -5.13 36.93
CA SER A 71 6.47 -4.28 35.86
C SER A 71 7.60 -3.42 35.30
N SER A 72 8.05 -3.74 34.07
CA SER A 72 8.78 -2.79 33.24
C SER A 72 8.05 -1.45 33.36
N PRO A 73 8.74 -0.29 33.47
CA PRO A 73 8.07 0.99 33.46
C PRO A 73 7.28 1.10 32.16
N GLN A 74 6.02 0.69 32.19
CA GLN A 74 5.05 1.02 31.18
C GLN A 74 4.92 2.51 31.38
N ILE A 75 5.54 3.27 30.47
CA ILE A 75 5.21 4.67 30.29
C ILE A 75 3.68 4.67 30.23
N ARG A 76 3.05 5.17 31.30
CA ARG A 76 1.60 5.34 31.33
C ARG A 76 1.36 6.30 30.19
N SER A 77 0.93 5.78 29.04
CA SER A 77 0.61 6.61 27.91
C SER A 77 -0.46 7.56 28.40
N THR A 78 -0.16 8.86 28.38
CA THR A 78 -1.24 9.82 28.23
C THR A 78 -2.06 9.35 27.04
N ALA A 79 -3.39 9.34 27.16
CA ALA A 79 -4.23 8.83 26.08
C ALA A 79 -3.90 9.61 24.80
N PHE A 80 -3.32 8.93 23.81
CA PHE A 80 -3.13 9.49 22.49
C PHE A 80 -4.51 9.72 21.89
N THR A 81 -4.81 10.95 21.50
CA THR A 81 -6.13 11.34 21.00
C THR A 81 -6.02 12.12 19.71
N LEU A 82 -7.02 11.89 18.87
CA LEU A 82 -7.29 12.59 17.64
C LEU A 82 -8.74 13.06 17.70
N THR A 83 -8.96 14.36 17.58
CA THR A 83 -10.30 14.95 17.66
C THR A 83 -10.51 15.93 16.51
N THR A 84 -11.77 16.18 16.15
CA THR A 84 -12.15 17.25 15.23
C THR A 84 -13.21 18.12 15.90
N SER A 85 -13.17 19.43 15.63
CA SER A 85 -14.22 20.35 16.06
C SER A 85 -15.47 20.29 15.17
N ALA A 86 -15.37 19.63 14.01
CA ALA A 86 -16.42 19.62 13.01
C ALA A 86 -17.60 18.70 13.34
N TRP A 87 -17.38 17.61 14.08
CA TRP A 87 -18.42 16.69 14.55
C TRP A 87 -17.96 15.87 15.75
N LYS A 88 -18.91 15.18 16.41
CA LYS A 88 -18.61 14.21 17.47
C LYS A 88 -18.51 12.80 16.90
N THR A 89 -17.74 11.93 17.54
CA THR A 89 -17.63 10.51 17.16
C THR A 89 -19.00 9.85 16.98
N GLY A 90 -19.17 9.12 15.87
CA GLY A 90 -20.42 8.44 15.52
C GLY A 90 -21.55 9.34 15.01
N GLN A 91 -21.36 10.66 14.97
CA GLN A 91 -22.31 11.58 14.35
C GLN A 91 -22.06 11.71 12.84
N SER A 92 -23.05 12.23 12.12
CA SER A 92 -22.95 12.51 10.68
C SER A 92 -21.86 13.54 10.36
N ILE A 93 -21.17 13.33 9.25
CA ILE A 93 -20.16 14.25 8.74
C ILE A 93 -20.86 15.46 8.09
N PRO A 94 -20.52 16.71 8.47
CA PRO A 94 -21.10 17.91 7.87
C PRO A 94 -20.81 18.01 6.37
N LYS A 95 -21.79 18.52 5.61
CA LYS A 95 -21.75 18.66 4.15
C LYS A 95 -20.45 19.26 3.58
N PRO A 96 -19.81 20.30 4.16
CA PRO A 96 -18.55 20.82 3.62
C PRO A 96 -17.43 19.79 3.49
N PHE A 97 -17.45 18.72 4.30
CA PHE A 97 -16.45 17.67 4.33
C PHE A 97 -16.88 16.39 3.61
N THR A 98 -17.95 16.46 2.81
CA THR A 98 -18.42 15.37 1.95
C THR A 98 -18.33 15.77 0.48
N CYS A 99 -18.47 14.80 -0.42
CA CYS A 99 -18.54 15.03 -1.86
C CYS A 99 -19.74 15.89 -2.30
N ASP A 100 -20.78 16.00 -1.47
CA ASP A 100 -21.95 16.85 -1.72
C ASP A 100 -21.69 18.34 -1.43
N GLY A 101 -20.58 18.65 -0.75
CA GLY A 101 -20.15 20.02 -0.44
C GLY A 101 -18.87 20.40 -1.16
N VAL A 102 -18.06 21.23 -0.49
CA VAL A 102 -16.77 21.69 -1.02
C VAL A 102 -15.67 20.62 -0.94
N ASN A 103 -15.98 19.46 -0.36
CA ASN A 103 -15.10 18.30 -0.25
C ASN A 103 -13.72 18.62 0.33
N THR A 104 -13.68 19.50 1.33
CA THR A 104 -12.45 19.83 2.06
C THR A 104 -12.26 18.87 3.24
N SER A 105 -11.03 18.64 3.71
CA SER A 105 -10.83 17.87 4.95
C SER A 105 -11.14 18.71 6.19
N PRO A 106 -11.68 18.14 7.27
CA PRO A 106 -11.94 18.87 8.50
C PRO A 106 -10.64 19.20 9.23
N PRO A 107 -10.67 20.14 10.19
CA PRO A 107 -9.56 20.33 11.11
C PRO A 107 -9.47 19.13 12.08
N PHE A 108 -8.26 18.66 12.36
CA PHE A 108 -7.97 17.69 13.41
C PHE A 108 -6.98 18.24 14.43
N THR A 109 -7.19 17.88 15.70
CA THR A 109 -6.29 18.17 16.80
C THR A 109 -5.71 16.86 17.33
N ILE A 110 -4.40 16.85 17.50
CA ILE A 110 -3.62 15.71 17.99
C ILE A 110 -3.13 16.05 19.40
N SER A 111 -3.30 15.14 20.36
CA SER A 111 -2.75 15.32 21.70
C SER A 111 -2.36 14.00 22.34
N GLY A 112 -1.51 14.05 23.37
CA GLY A 112 -1.04 12.85 24.06
C GLY A 112 -0.09 11.98 23.24
N VAL A 113 0.72 12.58 22.36
CA VAL A 113 1.74 11.84 21.60
C VAL A 113 2.74 11.19 22.59
N PRO A 114 2.93 9.86 22.55
CA PRO A 114 3.83 9.17 23.49
C PRO A 114 5.28 9.66 23.39
N ALA A 115 5.98 9.70 24.53
CA ALA A 115 7.41 10.02 24.56
C ALA A 115 8.21 9.01 23.72
N GLY A 116 9.20 9.50 22.98
CA GLY A 116 9.99 8.68 22.05
C GLY A 116 9.35 8.45 20.67
N THR A 117 8.15 8.99 20.42
CA THR A 117 7.57 9.00 19.07
C THR A 117 8.50 9.73 18.12
N THR A 118 8.89 9.07 17.02
CA THR A 118 9.76 9.68 16.00
C THR A 118 8.93 10.32 14.89
N GLU A 119 7.80 9.70 14.51
CA GLU A 119 6.90 10.17 13.47
C GLU A 119 5.46 9.69 13.73
N LEU A 120 4.50 10.36 13.12
CA LEU A 120 3.08 10.02 13.09
C LEU A 120 2.63 9.75 11.64
N VAL A 121 1.58 8.94 11.50
CA VAL A 121 0.88 8.71 10.23
C VAL A 121 -0.60 8.97 10.47
N PHE A 122 -1.24 9.68 9.54
CA PHE A 122 -2.68 9.94 9.55
C PHE A 122 -3.31 9.23 8.34
N VAL A 123 -4.27 8.34 8.63
CA VAL A 123 -5.01 7.57 7.62
C VAL A 123 -6.49 7.71 7.89
N VAL A 124 -7.25 8.02 6.85
CA VAL A 124 -8.71 7.93 6.86
C VAL A 124 -9.14 6.95 5.79
N SER A 125 -9.93 5.94 6.16
CA SER A 125 -10.47 4.93 5.26
C SER A 125 -11.99 5.02 5.20
N ASN A 126 -12.56 4.53 4.10
CA ASN A 126 -14.00 4.40 3.98
C ASN A 126 -14.49 3.14 4.73
N GLN A 127 -15.36 3.31 5.71
CA GLN A 127 -15.96 2.19 6.44
C GLN A 127 -16.88 1.30 5.58
N ASN A 128 -17.35 1.81 4.43
CA ASN A 128 -18.19 1.07 3.49
C ASN A 128 -17.38 0.36 2.39
N ASP A 129 -16.12 0.73 2.20
CA ASP A 129 -15.18 0.08 1.28
C ASP A 129 -13.78 0.09 1.89
N LEU A 130 -13.41 -1.03 2.49
CA LEU A 130 -12.13 -1.19 3.20
C LEU A 130 -10.90 -1.10 2.28
N ASN A 131 -11.09 -1.19 0.95
CA ASN A 131 -10.00 -1.02 -0.02
C ASN A 131 -9.82 0.46 -0.42
N GLN A 132 -10.67 1.36 0.07
CA GLN A 132 -10.61 2.77 -0.25
C GLN A 132 -9.99 3.57 0.91
N THR A 133 -8.74 4.00 0.73
CA THR A 133 -8.14 5.07 1.53
C THR A 133 -8.63 6.42 1.02
N LEU A 134 -9.18 7.24 1.90
CA LEU A 134 -9.60 8.60 1.59
C LEU A 134 -8.42 9.56 1.70
N TRP A 135 -7.69 9.54 2.82
CA TRP A 135 -6.54 10.42 3.07
C TRP A 135 -5.36 9.66 3.67
N LEU A 136 -4.15 10.07 3.31
CA LEU A 136 -2.89 9.55 3.84
C LEU A 136 -1.86 10.68 3.97
N LEU A 137 -1.37 10.88 5.19
CA LEU A 137 -0.18 11.68 5.47
C LEU A 137 0.80 10.86 6.27
N ALA A 138 2.06 10.84 5.83
CA ALA A 138 3.16 10.16 6.49
C ALA A 138 4.29 11.15 6.80
N GLY A 139 5.21 10.77 7.69
CA GLY A 139 6.31 11.63 8.11
C GLY A 139 5.85 12.84 8.92
N ILE A 140 4.68 12.78 9.56
CA ILE A 140 4.20 13.86 10.42
C ILE A 140 5.10 13.91 11.66
N GLY A 141 5.68 15.08 11.95
CA GLY A 141 6.54 15.25 13.11
C GLY A 141 5.80 14.97 14.43
N PRO A 142 6.48 14.44 15.47
CA PRO A 142 5.85 14.03 16.73
C PRO A 142 5.38 15.23 17.57
N ALA A 143 5.84 16.43 17.25
CA ALA A 143 5.40 17.69 17.85
C ALA A 143 4.18 18.30 17.15
N THR A 144 3.65 17.67 16.09
CA THR A 144 2.47 18.16 15.37
C THR A 144 1.24 18.06 16.27
N VAL A 145 0.60 19.20 16.51
CA VAL A 145 -0.60 19.31 17.37
C VAL A 145 -1.90 19.45 16.57
N SER A 146 -1.82 19.70 15.27
CA SER A 146 -3.00 19.87 14.43
C SER A 146 -2.75 19.57 12.95
N ILE A 147 -3.83 19.20 12.26
CA ILE A 147 -3.95 19.18 10.81
C ILE A 147 -5.07 20.19 10.48
N PRO A 148 -4.79 21.30 9.79
CA PRO A 148 -5.81 22.31 9.52
C PRO A 148 -6.87 21.79 8.55
N GLN A 149 -7.99 22.50 8.46
CA GLN A 149 -9.00 22.24 7.43
C GLN A 149 -8.35 22.34 6.04
N GLY A 150 -8.59 21.35 5.18
CA GLY A 150 -7.95 21.26 3.86
C GLY A 150 -6.47 20.92 3.90
N GLY A 151 -5.94 20.48 5.05
CA GLY A 151 -4.53 20.15 5.25
C GLY A 151 -4.10 18.78 4.74
N VAL A 152 -4.91 18.14 3.88
CA VAL A 152 -4.69 16.80 3.32
C VAL A 152 -5.02 16.78 1.83
#